data_AF-A0ABD2QKA0-F1
#
_entry.id   AF-A0ABD2QKA0-F1
#
_cell.length_a   1.000
_cell.length_b   1.000
_cell.length_c   1.000
_cell.angle_alpha   90.00
_cell.angle_beta   90.00
_cell.angle_gamma   90.00
#
_symmetry.space_group_name_H-M   'P 1'
#
loop_
_entity.id
_entity.type
_entity.pdbx_description
1 polymer ?
#
loop_
_entity_poly.entity_id
_entity_poly.type
_entity_poly.pdbx_seq_one_letter_code
_entity_poly.pdbx_strand_id
1 'polypeptide(L)'
;MLFRADFEVVGPLFEAPWCKNDEEKPEFSKEAKYRMQVLSCKVLPCMDDIHSRKSVYFGCVDLLLAFTYDLLMREGDENPESGWNIAKLASSLSWLQNFHSIDQVLINFLRRLLCFPLYRNWKFGKIVVKQVSSLLLSKQGTKNMKQSARRSK
;
A
#
# COMPACT_ATOMS: atom_id res chain seq x y z
N MET A 1 2.23 23.03 -0.16
CA MET A 1 3.17 22.82 0.95
C MET A 1 3.87 21.48 0.67
N LEU A 2 5.08 21.53 0.12
CA LEU A 2 5.80 20.33 -0.35
C LEU A 2 6.38 19.58 0.86
N PHE A 3 5.98 18.32 1.05
CA PHE A 3 6.59 17.39 1.99
C PHE A 3 8.02 17.05 1.53
N ARG A 4 8.99 17.91 1.86
CA ARG A 4 10.41 17.59 1.73
C ARG A 4 10.88 17.17 3.12
N ALA A 5 10.96 15.86 3.35
CA ALA A 5 11.41 15.28 4.60
C ALA A 5 12.81 14.71 4.41
N ASP A 6 13.82 15.57 4.54
CA ASP A 6 15.19 15.14 4.79
C ASP A 6 15.28 14.80 6.29
N PHE A 7 15.35 13.50 6.61
CA PHE A 7 15.65 13.02 7.96
C PHE A 7 16.29 11.65 7.85
N GLU A 8 17.47 11.48 8.45
CA GLU A 8 18.15 10.20 8.56
C GLU A 8 17.24 9.22 9.33
N VAL A 9 16.64 8.31 8.56
CA VAL A 9 15.92 7.17 9.09
C VAL A 9 16.99 6.15 9.44
N VAL A 10 17.29 5.97 10.73
CA VAL A 10 17.86 4.72 11.22
C VAL A 10 16.98 3.63 10.61
N GLY A 11 17.55 2.83 9.70
CA GLY A 11 16.82 2.01 8.76
C GLY A 11 15.73 1.16 9.42
N PRO A 12 14.65 0.81 8.71
CA PRO A 12 13.69 -0.13 9.27
C PRO A 12 14.44 -1.42 9.63
N LEU A 13 14.21 -1.96 10.83
CA LEU A 13 14.80 -3.23 11.27
C LEU A 13 14.46 -4.38 10.29
N PHE A 14 13.35 -4.24 9.55
CA PHE A 14 12.90 -5.16 8.53
C PHE A 14 12.75 -4.47 7.16
N GLU A 15 13.42 -5.02 6.14
CA GLU A 15 13.26 -4.59 4.75
C GLU A 15 12.06 -5.28 4.11
N ALA A 16 11.11 -4.49 3.63
CA ALA A 16 9.93 -5.03 2.98
C ALA A 16 10.30 -5.80 1.69
N PRO A 17 9.57 -6.87 1.34
CA PRO A 17 9.92 -7.72 0.20
C PRO A 17 10.04 -6.98 -1.14
N TRP A 18 9.24 -5.94 -1.35
CA TRP A 18 9.24 -5.13 -2.57
C TRP A 18 10.39 -4.11 -2.65
N CYS A 19 11.21 -3.99 -1.61
CA CYS A 19 12.44 -3.18 -1.66
C CYS A 19 13.60 -3.89 -2.35
N LYS A 20 13.48 -5.20 -2.59
CA LYS A 20 14.54 -5.97 -3.26
C LYS A 20 14.63 -5.56 -4.73
N ASN A 21 15.84 -5.22 -5.17
CA ASN A 21 16.14 -4.89 -6.56
C ASN A 21 16.30 -6.16 -7.39
N ASP A 22 15.24 -6.96 -7.45
CA ASP A 22 15.21 -8.08 -8.38
C ASP A 22 14.82 -7.51 -9.74
N GLU A 23 15.77 -7.51 -10.68
CA GLU A 23 15.52 -7.08 -12.07
C GLU A 23 14.40 -7.91 -12.71
N GLU A 24 14.24 -9.13 -12.22
CA GLU A 24 13.22 -10.07 -12.62
C GLU A 24 11.81 -9.59 -12.20
N LYS A 25 10.82 -9.89 -13.04
CA LYS A 25 9.43 -9.60 -12.71
C LYS A 25 9.00 -10.64 -11.67
N PRO A 26 8.50 -10.23 -10.48
CA PRO A 26 8.09 -11.20 -9.48
C PRO A 26 6.94 -12.04 -10.04
N GLU A 27 7.12 -13.37 -10.06
CA GLU A 27 6.06 -14.31 -10.42
C GLU A 27 5.23 -14.67 -9.18
N PHE A 28 3.93 -14.86 -9.37
CA PHE A 28 3.08 -15.36 -8.30
C PHE A 28 3.45 -16.81 -7.95
N SER A 29 3.65 -17.05 -6.64
CA SER A 29 3.74 -18.39 -6.07
C SER A 29 2.50 -19.22 -6.43
N LYS A 30 2.66 -20.55 -6.47
CA LYS A 30 1.56 -21.50 -6.68
C LYS A 30 0.42 -21.26 -5.66
N GLU A 31 0.78 -20.98 -4.41
CA GLU A 31 -0.17 -20.66 -3.34
C GLU A 31 -0.95 -19.37 -3.63
N ALA A 32 -0.26 -18.31 -4.06
CA ALA A 32 -0.91 -17.06 -4.43
C ALA A 32 -1.88 -17.25 -5.62
N LYS A 33 -1.47 -18.05 -6.62
CA LYS A 33 -2.32 -18.43 -7.75
C LYS A 33 -3.58 -19.18 -7.29
N TYR A 34 -3.44 -20.13 -6.37
CA TYR A 34 -4.57 -20.86 -5.80
C TYR A 34 -5.54 -19.94 -5.07
N ARG A 35 -5.04 -19.05 -4.18
CA ARG A 35 -5.88 -18.09 -3.47
C ARG A 35 -6.65 -17.16 -4.40
N MET A 36 -6.04 -16.75 -5.52
CA MET A 36 -6.71 -15.93 -6.54
C MET A 36 -7.84 -16.68 -7.25
N GLN A 37 -7.74 -18.00 -7.42
CA GLN A 37 -8.81 -18.80 -8.04
C GLN A 37 -10.07 -18.90 -7.16
N VAL A 38 -9.91 -18.76 -5.83
CA VAL A 38 -11.03 -18.78 -4.87
C VAL A 38 -11.82 -17.47 -4.89
N LEU A 39 -11.23 -16.37 -5.38
CA LEU A 39 -11.91 -15.08 -5.45
C LEU A 39 -13.08 -15.13 -6.43
N SER A 40 -14.11 -14.32 -6.15
CA SER A 40 -15.28 -14.23 -7.02
C SER A 40 -14.87 -13.74 -8.42
N CYS A 41 -15.14 -14.55 -9.44
CA CYS A 41 -14.99 -14.17 -10.86
C CYS A 41 -16.20 -13.38 -11.39
N LYS A 42 -17.02 -12.80 -10.51
CA LYS A 42 -18.20 -12.04 -10.92
C LYS A 42 -17.75 -10.75 -11.62
N VAL A 43 -18.28 -10.53 -12.82
CA VAL A 43 -18.07 -9.26 -13.54
C VAL A 43 -18.65 -8.14 -12.69
N LEU A 44 -17.79 -7.20 -12.29
CA LEU A 44 -18.22 -6.00 -11.57
C LEU A 44 -18.89 -5.03 -12.57
N PRO A 45 -19.94 -4.31 -12.14
CA PRO A 45 -20.55 -3.27 -12.98
C PRO A 45 -19.50 -2.26 -13.44
N CYS A 46 -19.65 -1.75 -14.68
CA CYS A 46 -18.80 -0.67 -15.16
C CYS A 46 -18.97 0.56 -14.27
N MET A 47 -17.87 1.07 -13.74
CA MET A 47 -17.86 2.29 -12.94
C MET A 47 -17.58 3.47 -13.88
N ASP A 48 -18.65 4.05 -14.42
CA ASP A 48 -18.54 5.15 -15.39
C ASP A 48 -18.02 6.45 -14.74
N ASP A 49 -18.33 6.63 -13.46
CA ASP A 49 -17.93 7.81 -12.70
C ASP A 49 -16.45 7.77 -12.26
N ILE A 50 -15.74 8.85 -12.56
CA ILE A 50 -14.33 9.01 -12.18
C ILE A 50 -14.14 9.12 -10.67
N HIS A 51 -15.10 9.69 -9.93
CA HIS A 51 -15.00 9.84 -8.49
C HIS A 51 -15.10 8.47 -7.79
N SER A 52 -16.04 7.64 -8.24
CA SER A 52 -16.25 6.28 -7.77
C SER A 52 -15.01 5.41 -8.02
N ARG A 53 -14.38 5.51 -9.20
CA ARG A 53 -13.10 4.81 -9.47
C ARG A 53 -11.98 5.28 -8.56
N LYS A 54 -11.82 6.59 -8.37
CA LYS A 54 -10.79 7.16 -7.47
C LYS A 54 -10.97 6.67 -6.04
N SER A 55 -12.21 6.63 -5.56
CA SER A 55 -12.56 6.12 -4.24
C SER A 55 -12.07 4.68 -4.02
N VAL A 56 -12.27 3.78 -4.99
CA VAL A 56 -11.77 2.40 -4.90
C VAL A 56 -10.25 2.38 -4.76
N TYR A 57 -9.52 3.15 -5.57
CA TYR A 57 -8.07 3.26 -5.46
C TYR A 57 -7.63 3.81 -4.11
N PHE A 58 -8.33 4.81 -3.56
CA PHE A 58 -8.04 5.32 -2.22
C PHE A 58 -8.30 4.28 -1.13
N GLY A 59 -9.35 3.46 -1.26
CA GLY A 59 -9.58 2.30 -0.39
C GLY A 59 -8.46 1.26 -0.49
N CYS A 60 -7.95 1.00 -1.69
CA CYS A 60 -6.77 0.14 -1.87
C CYS A 60 -5.53 0.71 -1.17
N VAL A 61 -5.31 2.03 -1.25
CA VAL A 61 -4.18 2.67 -0.55
C VAL A 61 -4.33 2.58 0.97
N ASP A 62 -5.54 2.79 1.50
CA ASP A 62 -5.84 2.62 2.94
C ASP A 62 -5.53 1.20 3.43
N LEU A 63 -5.94 0.18 2.66
CA LEU A 63 -5.62 -1.21 2.93
C LEU A 63 -4.11 -1.50 2.87
N LEU A 64 -3.41 -0.97 1.86
CA LEU A 64 -1.97 -1.15 1.72
C LEU A 64 -1.20 -0.52 2.88
N LEU A 65 -1.63 0.65 3.37
CA LEU A 65 -1.03 1.30 4.54
C LEU A 65 -1.22 0.45 5.80
N ALA A 66 -2.42 -0.06 6.04
CA ALA A 66 -2.72 -0.92 7.18
C ALA A 66 -1.94 -2.25 7.13
N PHE A 67 -1.91 -2.90 5.96
CA PHE A 67 -1.14 -4.13 5.73
C PHE A 67 0.36 -3.91 5.91
N THR A 68 0.90 -2.83 5.34
CA THR A 68 2.33 -2.53 5.42
C THR A 68 2.74 -2.20 6.85
N TYR A 69 1.92 -1.46 7.61
CA TYR A 69 2.14 -1.24 9.04
C TYR A 69 2.29 -2.57 9.77
N ASP A 70 1.33 -3.48 9.58
CA ASP A 70 1.28 -4.75 10.28
C ASP A 70 2.45 -5.66 9.88
N LEU A 71 2.81 -5.69 8.59
CA LEU A 71 3.97 -6.43 8.08
C LEU A 71 5.28 -5.93 8.70
N LEU A 72 5.50 -4.62 8.74
CA LEU A 72 6.72 -4.03 9.30
C LEU A 72 6.79 -4.22 10.82
N MET A 73 5.65 -4.15 11.53
CA MET A 73 5.58 -4.36 12.97
C MET A 73 5.90 -5.79 13.40
N ARG A 74 5.59 -6.77 12.55
CA ARG A 74 5.83 -8.19 12.80
C ARG A 74 7.10 -8.70 12.14
N GLU A 75 7.83 -7.84 11.44
CA GLU A 75 9.04 -8.23 10.72
C GLU A 75 8.80 -9.42 9.75
N GLY A 76 7.59 -9.51 9.18
CA GLY A 76 7.20 -10.60 8.27
C GLY A 76 6.51 -11.81 8.93
N ASP A 77 6.56 -11.98 10.24
CA ASP A 77 6.09 -13.20 10.94
C ASP A 77 4.58 -13.24 11.18
N GLU A 78 3.96 -14.41 11.10
CA GLU A 78 2.52 -14.57 11.34
C GLU A 78 2.10 -14.14 12.76
N ASN A 79 0.95 -13.46 12.86
CA ASN A 79 0.39 -13.02 14.14
C ASN A 79 -1.14 -13.12 14.13
N PRO A 80 -1.79 -13.71 15.15
CA PRO A 80 -3.24 -13.74 15.26
C PRO A 80 -3.88 -12.34 15.29
N GLU A 81 -3.18 -11.34 15.79
CA GLU A 81 -3.68 -9.96 15.89
C GLU A 81 -3.62 -9.18 14.57
N SER A 82 -3.01 -9.75 13.53
CA SER A 82 -2.87 -9.08 12.22
C SER A 82 -4.21 -8.66 11.62
N GLY A 83 -5.20 -9.55 11.67
CA GLY A 83 -6.54 -9.25 11.17
C GLY A 83 -7.18 -8.07 11.91
N TRP A 84 -7.02 -8.03 13.24
CA TRP A 84 -7.53 -6.95 14.07
C TRP A 84 -6.79 -5.63 13.82
N ASN A 85 -5.46 -5.65 13.78
CA ASN A 85 -4.63 -4.47 13.49
C ASN A 85 -4.98 -3.86 12.13
N ILE A 86 -5.04 -4.68 11.08
CA ILE A 86 -5.35 -4.21 9.73
C ILE A 86 -6.75 -3.63 9.69
N ALA A 87 -7.75 -4.31 10.25
CA ALA A 87 -9.12 -3.81 10.28
C ALA A 87 -9.25 -2.49 11.07
N LYS A 88 -8.51 -2.34 12.19
CA LYS A 88 -8.52 -1.11 12.98
C LYS A 88 -7.76 0.03 12.32
N LEU A 89 -6.73 -0.22 11.53
CA LEU A 89 -6.01 0.83 10.83
C LEU A 89 -6.71 1.26 9.54
N ALA A 90 -7.21 0.30 8.76
CA ALA A 90 -7.98 0.57 7.55
C ALA A 90 -9.40 1.05 7.91
N SER A 91 -9.64 2.35 7.74
CA SER A 91 -10.96 2.93 7.97
C SER A 91 -12.00 2.48 6.93
N SER A 92 -11.55 2.08 5.74
CA SER A 92 -12.36 1.42 4.72
C SER A 92 -12.96 0.09 5.21
N LEU A 93 -12.31 -0.61 6.15
CA LEU A 93 -12.83 -1.86 6.74
C LEU A 93 -13.63 -1.62 8.01
N SER A 94 -13.08 -0.85 8.96
CA SER A 94 -13.70 -0.67 10.29
C SER A 94 -14.87 0.31 10.33
N TRP A 95 -14.93 1.24 9.37
CA TRP A 95 -15.97 2.26 9.31
C TRP A 95 -16.58 2.44 7.91
N LEU A 96 -16.22 1.56 6.97
CA LEU A 96 -16.67 1.65 5.57
C LEU A 96 -16.44 3.05 4.97
N GLN A 97 -15.33 3.68 5.39
CA GLN A 97 -15.02 5.05 5.01
C GLN A 97 -14.79 5.15 3.50
N ASN A 98 -15.52 6.06 2.86
CA ASN A 98 -15.30 6.42 1.47
C ASN A 98 -14.38 7.66 1.39
N PHE A 99 -13.33 7.57 0.58
CA PHE A 99 -12.32 8.61 0.43
C PHE A 99 -12.43 9.35 -0.89
N HIS A 100 -12.19 10.67 -0.84
CA HIS A 100 -12.25 11.54 -2.01
C HIS A 100 -10.92 12.23 -2.32
N SER A 101 -9.95 12.15 -1.40
CA SER A 101 -8.60 12.64 -1.59
C SER A 101 -7.57 11.77 -0.88
N ILE A 102 -6.32 11.81 -1.37
CA ILE A 102 -5.21 11.11 -0.74
C ILE A 102 -4.88 11.66 0.66
N ASP A 103 -5.07 12.97 0.87
CA ASP A 103 -4.84 13.61 2.16
C ASP A 103 -5.79 13.04 3.23
N GLN A 104 -7.05 12.80 2.87
CA GLN A 104 -8.00 12.15 3.77
C GLN A 104 -7.54 10.75 4.17
N VAL A 105 -7.01 9.96 3.22
CA VAL A 105 -6.48 8.62 3.49
C VAL A 105 -5.32 8.70 4.48
N LEU A 106 -4.32 9.55 4.19
CA LEU A 106 -3.12 9.66 5.01
C LEU A 106 -3.41 10.21 6.41
N ILE A 107 -4.25 11.24 6.52
CA ILE A 107 -4.64 11.83 7.81
C ILE A 107 -5.41 10.80 8.65
N ASN A 108 -6.36 10.06 8.05
CA ASN A 108 -7.09 9.02 8.76
C ASN A 108 -6.14 7.91 9.21
N PHE A 109 -5.34 7.33 8.31
CA PHE A 109 -4.39 6.29 8.65
C PHE A 109 -3.46 6.70 9.79
N LEU A 110 -2.81 7.87 9.69
CA LEU A 110 -1.86 8.33 10.71
C LEU A 110 -2.52 8.60 12.07
N ARG A 111 -3.73 9.17 12.10
CA ARG A 111 -4.48 9.35 13.36
C ARG A 111 -4.81 8.00 13.99
N ARG A 112 -5.28 7.04 13.18
CA ARG A 112 -5.66 5.71 13.65
C ARG A 112 -4.45 4.92 14.16
N LEU A 113 -3.32 5.05 13.49
CA LEU A 113 -2.03 4.49 13.91
C LEU A 113 -1.58 5.01 15.28
N LEU A 114 -1.87 6.26 15.61
CA LEU A 114 -1.54 6.83 16.91
C LEU A 114 -2.55 6.49 18.01
N CYS A 115 -3.70 5.92 17.68
CA CYS A 115 -4.78 5.65 18.63
C CYS A 115 -4.98 4.17 18.94
N PHE A 116 -4.94 3.29 17.93
CA PHE A 116 -5.42 1.91 18.06
C PHE A 116 -4.34 0.84 18.34
N PRO A 117 -3.26 0.74 17.55
CA PRO A 117 -2.36 -0.40 17.68
C PRO A 117 -1.47 -0.29 18.92
N LEU A 118 -0.81 -1.39 19.28
CA LEU A 118 0.12 -1.42 20.42
C LEU A 118 1.25 -0.38 20.27
N TYR A 119 1.86 -0.29 19.08
CA TYR A 119 2.98 0.59 18.79
C TYR A 119 2.55 1.90 18.10
N ARG A 120 2.45 2.98 18.89
CA ARG A 120 1.93 4.27 18.45
C ARG A 120 3.06 5.28 18.26
N ASN A 121 3.68 5.27 17.08
CA ASN A 121 4.84 6.11 16.79
C ASN A 121 4.70 6.87 15.46
N TRP A 122 4.82 8.19 15.51
CA TRP A 122 4.73 9.05 14.33
C TRP A 122 5.86 8.81 13.31
N LYS A 123 7.10 8.64 13.78
CA LYS A 123 8.25 8.38 12.90
C LYS A 123 8.03 7.07 12.14
N PHE A 124 7.52 6.04 12.82
CA PHE A 124 7.17 4.77 12.19
C PHE A 124 6.04 4.90 11.17
N GLY A 125 4.97 5.65 11.49
CA GLY A 125 3.90 5.92 10.52
C GLY A 125 4.42 6.54 9.22
N LYS A 126 5.39 7.46 9.31
CA LYS A 126 6.06 8.03 8.11
C LYS A 126 6.86 6.99 7.33
N ILE A 127 7.53 6.05 8.01
CA ILE A 127 8.24 4.94 7.35
C ILE A 127 7.25 4.08 6.56
N VAL A 128 6.10 3.74 7.16
CA VAL A 128 5.04 2.97 6.48
C VAL A 128 4.55 3.69 5.22
N VAL A 129 4.26 5.00 5.31
CA VAL A 129 3.83 5.79 4.15
C VAL A 129 4.90 5.81 3.05
N LYS A 130 6.19 5.96 3.43
CA LYS A 130 7.31 5.89 2.48
C LYS A 130 7.39 4.53 1.81
N GLN A 131 7.22 3.44 2.56
CA GLN A 131 7.25 2.08 2.04
C GLN A 131 6.14 1.81 1.03
N VAL A 132 4.91 2.23 1.33
CA VAL A 132 3.78 2.12 0.39
C VAL A 132 4.01 2.98 -0.85
N SER A 133 4.56 4.18 -0.69
CA SER A 133 4.91 5.04 -1.82
C SER A 133 5.95 4.37 -2.73
N SER A 134 7.00 3.78 -2.15
CA SER A 134 7.99 3.00 -2.88
C SER A 134 7.37 1.81 -3.60
N LEU A 135 6.47 1.07 -2.95
CA LEU A 135 5.74 -0.06 -3.56
C LEU A 135 4.95 0.41 -4.79
N LEU A 136 4.17 1.48 -4.67
CA LEU A 136 3.32 2.00 -5.76
C LEU A 136 4.13 2.62 -6.91
N LEU A 137 5.32 3.16 -6.62
CA LEU A 137 6.22 3.72 -7.61
C LEU A 137 7.15 2.66 -8.23
N SER A 138 7.33 1.52 -7.57
CA SER A 138 8.14 0.42 -8.08
C SER A 138 7.53 -0.11 -9.39
N LYS A 139 8.30 -0.01 -10.48
CA LYS A 139 7.98 -0.53 -11.83
C LYS A 139 6.72 0.05 -12.52
N GLN A 140 6.45 1.36 -12.41
CA GLN A 140 5.76 2.04 -13.52
C GLN A 140 6.64 1.97 -14.78
N GLY A 141 6.07 1.51 -15.91
CA GLY A 141 6.74 1.21 -17.17
C GLY A 141 7.37 2.41 -17.88
N THR A 142 8.44 2.96 -17.34
CA THR A 142 9.36 3.92 -18.01
C THR A 142 10.26 3.25 -19.05
N LYS A 143 9.99 2.00 -19.45
CA LYS A 143 10.59 1.40 -20.65
C LYS A 143 9.86 1.82 -21.94
N ASN A 144 8.60 2.26 -21.88
CA ASN A 144 7.81 2.57 -23.09
C ASN A 144 8.06 3.96 -23.71
N MET A 145 8.65 4.92 -23.01
CA MET A 145 9.01 6.22 -23.63
C MET A 145 10.39 6.20 -24.32
N LYS A 146 11.34 5.37 -23.89
CA LYS A 146 12.68 5.31 -24.51
C LYS A 146 12.73 4.44 -25.77
N GLN A 147 11.76 3.54 -25.96
CA GLN A 147 11.70 2.66 -27.13
C GLN A 147 10.98 3.30 -28.33
N SER A 148 10.05 4.24 -28.09
CA SER A 148 9.41 5.01 -29.15
C SER A 148 10.33 6.10 -29.74
N ALA A 149 11.22 6.68 -28.91
CA ALA A 149 12.22 7.65 -29.36
C ALA A 149 13.38 7.05 -30.19
N ARG A 150 13.54 5.72 -30.23
CA ARG A 150 14.58 5.02 -31.01
C ARG A 150 14.09 4.46 -32.36
N ARG A 151 12.78 4.49 -32.63
CA ARG A 151 12.19 4.06 -33.92
C ARG A 151 12.01 5.19 -34.94
N SER A 152 12.42 6.41 -34.59
CA SER A 152 12.33 7.60 -35.45
C SER A 152 13.72 8.21 -35.75
N LYS A 153 14.72 7.33 -35.93
CA LYS A 153 15.99 7.62 -36.60
C LYS A 153 16.31 6.50 -37.56
#